data_AF-A0A090LZM1-F1
#
_entry.id   AF-A0A090LZM1-F1
#
_cell.length_a   1.000
_cell.length_b   1.000
_cell.length_c   1.000
_cell.angle_alpha   90.00
_cell.angle_beta   90.00
_cell.angle_gamma   90.00
#
_symmetry.space_group_name_H-M   'P 1'
#
loop_
_entity.id
_entity.type
_entity.pdbx_description
1 polymer ?
#
loop_
_entity_poly.entity_id
_entity_poly.type
_entity_poly.pdbx_seq_one_letter_code
_entity_poly.pdbx_strand_id
1 'polypeptide(L)'
;MRSTHRPGHTPMRAPVGPSHAQTTADDDADDRWNAHYQALLSYCIEHDHCNVPAGTIRDGLRLGQWLNGQRSRMRASIGRPIGMNATKEEKLRELVNAGKLWIDSPGRRDWDEAMDALERWAMATNGGVDFNCPHDLKYDDIRLGAWLTTQRMRHRAGEQARTPLKPEQRARMDALVAAGKLWLDKADTWESKFEAMLRWSERVTGGAHCNVPYDCQFDGYRLGIWLNTQRQRFRGNTTKNFKLSDAQRTKMQDLVDRKKLWITVPTDTWERKFDLLLAWGNEKHAGEHYNVAQQEEYHGVKLGAWLGTQRQRMIGKAGKSKPLTNEQRQALQGLIDAGKLKPTVRRAPKSPKRRAPKSSPTNNPMEPSTKRAKR
;
A
#
# COMPACT_ATOMS: atom_id res chain seq x y z
N MET A 1 81.10 -15.55 -29.92
CA MET A 1 80.18 -15.85 -28.80
C MET A 1 80.62 -15.06 -27.58
N ARG A 2 79.64 -14.41 -26.92
CA ARG A 2 79.63 -13.78 -25.59
C ARG A 2 80.45 -12.49 -25.38
N SER A 3 79.66 -11.42 -25.41
CA SER A 3 79.92 -10.02 -25.10
C SER A 3 80.12 -9.78 -23.59
N THR A 4 81.08 -8.92 -23.27
CA THR A 4 81.41 -8.41 -21.93
C THR A 4 80.39 -7.35 -21.49
N HIS A 5 79.68 -7.59 -20.39
CA HIS A 5 78.75 -6.64 -19.76
C HIS A 5 79.41 -5.92 -18.58
N ARG A 6 79.25 -4.60 -18.57
CA ARG A 6 79.71 -3.61 -17.57
C ARG A 6 78.74 -3.58 -16.38
N PRO A 7 79.18 -3.35 -15.13
CA PRO A 7 78.27 -3.27 -13.99
C PRO A 7 77.60 -1.88 -13.92
N GLY A 8 76.27 -1.87 -13.88
CA GLY A 8 75.47 -0.66 -13.67
C GLY A 8 75.19 -0.42 -12.19
N HIS A 9 75.55 0.76 -11.71
CA HIS A 9 75.11 1.30 -10.41
C HIS A 9 73.60 1.58 -10.45
N THR A 10 72.84 0.98 -9.55
CA THR A 10 71.44 1.31 -9.28
C THR A 10 71.39 2.48 -8.28
N PRO A 11 70.68 3.59 -8.54
CA PRO A 11 70.53 4.65 -7.56
C PRO A 11 69.45 4.28 -6.53
N MET A 12 69.75 4.46 -5.24
CA MET A 12 68.77 4.40 -4.14
C MET A 12 67.69 5.47 -4.36
N ARG A 13 66.43 5.03 -4.40
CA ARG A 13 65.26 5.89 -4.50
C ARG A 13 64.95 6.45 -3.10
N ALA A 14 65.06 7.76 -2.92
CA ALA A 14 64.66 8.44 -1.69
C ALA A 14 63.14 8.33 -1.47
N PRO A 15 62.65 8.28 -0.21
CA PRO A 15 61.23 8.24 0.09
C PRO A 15 60.59 9.60 -0.23
N VAL A 16 59.55 9.59 -1.06
CA VAL A 16 58.72 10.75 -1.36
C VAL A 16 57.84 11.03 -0.14
N GLY A 17 58.01 12.18 0.51
CA GLY A 17 57.14 12.63 1.60
C GLY A 17 55.71 12.94 1.12
N PRO A 18 54.70 12.88 2.01
CA PRO A 18 53.30 13.09 1.62
C PRO A 18 53.07 14.52 1.10
N SER A 19 52.26 14.64 0.05
CA SER A 19 51.93 15.89 -0.63
C SER A 19 51.10 16.82 0.26
N HIS A 20 51.47 18.10 0.39
CA HIS A 20 50.74 19.11 1.17
C HIS A 20 49.25 19.23 0.83
N ALA A 21 48.83 18.84 -0.39
CA ALA A 21 47.43 18.86 -0.81
C ALA A 21 46.56 17.76 -0.19
N GLN A 22 47.16 16.67 0.31
CA GLN A 22 46.43 15.63 1.05
C GLN A 22 46.14 16.08 2.50
N THR A 23 47.06 16.83 3.10
CA THR A 23 46.92 17.31 4.49
C THR A 23 45.72 18.25 4.65
N THR A 24 45.54 19.22 3.75
CA THR A 24 44.45 20.22 3.86
C THR A 24 43.05 19.62 3.67
N ALA A 25 42.93 18.55 2.87
CA ALA A 25 41.65 17.88 2.62
C ALA A 25 41.21 16.98 3.78
N ASP A 26 42.16 16.40 4.50
CA ASP A 26 41.90 15.61 5.71
C ASP A 26 41.47 16.52 6.88
N ASP A 27 42.08 17.70 7.02
CA ASP A 27 41.72 18.71 8.02
C ASP A 27 40.26 19.21 7.82
N ASP A 28 39.87 19.52 6.58
CA ASP A 28 38.50 19.94 6.23
C ASP A 28 37.44 18.86 6.53
N ALA A 29 37.80 17.57 6.41
CA ALA A 29 36.92 16.46 6.68
C ALA A 29 36.75 16.21 8.19
N ASP A 30 37.80 16.44 8.97
CA ASP A 30 37.78 16.37 10.44
C ASP A 30 36.96 17.50 11.04
N ASP A 31 37.12 18.72 10.55
CA ASP A 31 36.33 19.88 10.99
C ASP A 31 34.84 19.70 10.71
N ARG A 32 34.49 19.18 9.53
CA ARG A 32 33.10 18.89 9.19
C ARG A 32 32.50 17.80 10.07
N TRP A 33 33.28 16.77 10.42
CA TRP A 33 32.83 15.72 11.34
C TRP A 33 32.62 16.27 12.75
N ASN A 34 33.55 17.09 13.24
CA ASN A 34 33.46 17.73 14.55
C ASN A 34 32.25 18.66 14.64
N ALA A 35 31.94 19.42 13.58
CA ALA A 35 30.75 20.26 13.53
C ALA A 35 29.45 19.44 13.69
N HIS A 36 29.34 18.29 13.01
CA HIS A 36 28.20 17.40 13.17
C HIS A 36 28.13 16.77 14.57
N TYR A 37 29.28 16.41 15.15
CA TYR A 37 29.34 15.86 16.50
C TYR A 37 28.92 16.89 17.55
N GLN A 38 29.35 18.16 17.42
CA GLN A 38 28.90 19.23 18.32
C GLN A 38 27.40 19.51 18.18
N ALA A 39 26.86 19.51 16.97
CA ALA A 39 25.42 19.63 16.74
C ALA A 39 24.64 18.45 17.35
N LEU A 40 25.22 17.24 17.36
CA LEU A 40 24.66 16.06 18.02
C LEU A 40 24.63 16.21 19.55
N LEU A 41 25.71 16.72 20.15
CA LEU A 41 25.79 16.98 21.59
C LEU A 41 24.80 18.08 22.01
N SER A 42 24.70 19.16 21.23
CA SER A 42 23.72 20.22 21.46
C SER A 42 22.27 19.67 21.43
N TYR A 43 21.96 18.79 20.48
CA TYR A 43 20.67 18.08 20.47
C TYR A 43 20.50 17.18 21.72
N CYS A 44 21.56 16.53 22.18
CA CYS A 44 21.52 15.70 23.38
C CYS A 44 21.23 16.49 24.66
N ILE A 45 21.70 17.72 24.75
CA ILE A 45 21.41 18.62 25.87
C ILE A 45 19.92 18.97 25.90
N GLU A 46 19.31 19.20 24.74
CA GLU A 46 17.89 19.57 24.62
C GLU A 46 16.93 18.40 24.84
N HIS A 47 17.31 17.20 24.41
CA HIS A 47 16.41 16.04 24.34
C HIS A 47 16.81 14.88 25.25
N ASP A 48 17.85 15.07 26.08
CA ASP A 48 18.44 14.05 26.95
C ASP A 48 18.93 12.79 26.21
N HIS A 49 19.01 12.84 24.87
CA HIS A 49 19.48 11.77 23.99
C HIS A 49 20.03 12.30 22.66
N CYS A 50 20.91 11.55 22.01
CA CYS A 50 21.52 11.85 20.71
C CYS A 50 20.71 11.31 19.50
N ASN A 51 19.48 10.84 19.68
CA ASN A 51 18.71 10.19 18.62
C ASN A 51 17.94 11.16 17.72
N VAL A 52 18.65 11.71 16.74
CA VAL A 52 18.12 12.73 15.81
C VAL A 52 17.35 12.09 14.64
N PRO A 53 16.09 12.49 14.36
CA PRO A 53 15.33 12.02 13.19
C PRO A 53 16.06 12.19 11.86
N ALA A 54 15.87 11.25 10.92
CA ALA A 54 16.60 11.20 9.65
C ALA A 54 16.56 12.49 8.80
N GLY A 55 15.49 13.29 8.91
CA GLY A 55 15.31 14.53 8.17
C GLY A 55 15.81 15.79 8.87
N THR A 56 16.31 15.70 10.11
CA THR A 56 16.70 16.88 10.88
C THR A 56 17.92 17.56 10.28
N ILE A 57 17.78 18.86 10.06
CA ILE A 57 18.84 19.79 9.69
C ILE A 57 19.05 20.74 10.87
N ARG A 58 20.29 20.88 11.33
CA ARG A 58 20.66 21.78 12.43
C ARG A 58 21.90 22.56 12.01
N ASP A 59 21.85 23.89 12.10
CA ASP A 59 22.95 24.79 11.70
C ASP A 59 23.46 24.52 10.27
N GLY A 60 22.53 24.25 9.34
CA GLY A 60 22.85 23.90 7.94
C GLY A 60 23.39 22.47 7.73
N LEU A 61 23.63 21.72 8.81
CA LEU A 61 24.12 20.34 8.79
C LEU A 61 22.96 19.37 8.71
N ARG A 62 23.02 18.40 7.80
CA ARG A 62 22.04 17.31 7.68
C ARG A 62 22.27 16.24 8.76
N LEU A 63 22.10 16.64 10.01
CA LEU A 63 22.46 15.89 11.20
C LEU A 63 21.83 14.49 11.24
N GLY A 64 20.55 14.37 10.87
CA GLY A 64 19.85 13.09 10.78
C GLY A 64 20.42 12.14 9.72
N GLN A 65 20.80 12.66 8.56
CA GLN A 65 21.40 11.88 7.48
C GLN A 65 22.82 11.45 7.85
N TRP A 66 23.61 12.36 8.41
CA TRP A 66 24.97 12.09 8.88
C TRP A 66 24.99 11.01 9.95
N LEU A 67 24.12 11.11 10.96
CA LEU A 67 24.04 10.17 12.07
C LEU A 67 23.65 8.75 11.60
N ASN A 68 22.76 8.64 10.62
CA ASN A 68 22.45 7.37 9.96
C ASN A 68 23.67 6.76 9.25
N GLY A 69 24.50 7.60 8.63
CA GLY A 69 25.78 7.19 8.05
C GLY A 69 26.74 6.64 9.11
N GLN A 70 26.87 7.32 10.26
CA GLN A 70 27.71 6.85 11.37
C GLN A 70 27.23 5.50 11.92
N ARG A 71 25.93 5.35 12.18
CA ARG A 71 25.35 4.08 12.66
C ARG A 71 25.54 2.93 11.68
N SER A 72 25.44 3.21 10.38
CA SER A 72 25.68 2.19 9.34
C SER A 72 27.12 1.69 9.36
N ARG A 73 28.09 2.57 9.58
CA ARG A 73 29.52 2.21 9.72
C ARG A 73 29.80 1.42 11.01
N MET A 74 29.19 1.82 12.14
CA MET A 74 29.32 1.11 13.41
C MET A 74 28.67 -0.29 13.40
N ARG A 75 27.62 -0.50 12.59
CA ARG A 75 27.06 -1.86 12.37
C ARG A 75 27.96 -2.71 11.49
N ALA A 76 28.60 -2.12 10.48
CA ALA A 76 29.50 -2.82 9.58
C ALA A 76 30.85 -3.18 10.23
N SER A 77 31.26 -2.49 11.30
CA SER A 77 32.50 -2.78 12.05
C SER A 77 32.41 -4.03 12.94
N ILE A 78 31.25 -4.69 13.04
CA ILE A 78 31.14 -6.07 13.56
C ILE A 78 31.74 -7.02 12.50
N GLY A 79 33.08 -7.09 12.44
CA GLY A 79 33.82 -8.05 11.62
C GLY A 79 34.95 -7.49 10.76
N ARG A 80 34.97 -6.19 10.41
CA ARG A 80 36.13 -5.51 9.79
C ARG A 80 35.95 -3.98 9.77
N PRO A 81 36.84 -3.17 10.38
CA PRO A 81 36.73 -1.72 10.28
C PRO A 81 37.15 -1.27 8.88
N ILE A 82 36.22 -0.74 8.09
CA ILE A 82 36.54 0.00 6.86
C ILE A 82 36.13 1.45 7.07
N GLY A 83 37.12 2.33 7.30
CA GLY A 83 37.01 3.77 7.05
C GLY A 83 36.45 4.66 8.17
N MET A 84 36.63 4.33 9.45
CA MET A 84 36.42 5.27 10.56
C MET A 84 37.74 5.44 11.33
N ASN A 85 38.15 6.68 11.58
CA ASN A 85 39.27 6.99 12.47
C ASN A 85 38.90 6.52 13.89
N ALA A 86 39.78 5.78 14.56
CA ALA A 86 39.54 5.17 15.88
C ALA A 86 38.97 6.17 16.91
N THR A 87 39.48 7.40 16.88
CA THR A 87 39.06 8.50 17.76
C THR A 87 37.62 8.97 17.54
N LYS A 88 37.11 8.90 16.31
CA LYS A 88 35.72 9.26 15.96
C LYS A 88 34.75 8.16 16.39
N GLU A 89 35.17 6.91 16.32
CA GLU A 89 34.39 5.77 16.79
C GLU A 89 34.27 5.77 18.31
N GLU A 90 35.36 6.04 19.03
CA GLU A 90 35.38 6.16 20.50
C GLU A 90 34.37 7.21 21.00
N LYS A 91 34.39 8.43 20.44
CA LYS A 91 33.43 9.50 20.77
C LYS A 91 31.96 9.11 20.62
N LEU A 92 31.64 8.26 19.63
CA LEU A 92 30.27 7.77 19.43
C LEU A 92 29.96 6.58 20.35
N ARG A 93 30.94 5.71 20.63
CA ARG A 93 30.79 4.60 21.58
C ARG A 93 30.58 5.09 23.00
N GLU A 94 31.19 6.19 23.42
CA GLU A 94 30.93 6.82 24.72
C GLU A 94 29.45 7.18 24.88
N LEU A 95 28.83 7.79 23.86
CA LEU A 95 27.42 8.13 23.87
C LEU A 95 26.53 6.88 23.89
N VAL A 96 26.96 5.79 23.27
CA VAL A 96 26.25 4.50 23.32
C VAL A 96 26.33 3.87 24.70
N ASN A 97 27.53 3.82 25.28
CA ASN A 97 27.77 3.27 26.61
C ASN A 97 27.05 4.08 27.70
N ALA A 98 26.91 5.39 27.50
CA ALA A 98 26.11 6.28 28.35
C ALA A 98 24.59 6.15 28.12
N GLY A 99 24.14 5.28 27.20
CA GLY A 99 22.73 5.10 26.86
C GLY A 99 22.10 6.25 26.06
N LYS A 100 22.89 7.27 25.70
CA LYS A 100 22.45 8.49 25.02
C LYS A 100 22.31 8.31 23.50
N LEU A 101 23.06 7.40 22.88
CA LEU A 101 23.03 7.14 21.44
C LEU A 101 22.72 5.68 21.14
N TRP A 102 21.73 5.43 20.27
CA TRP A 102 21.36 4.05 19.92
C TRP A 102 21.91 3.66 18.55
N ILE A 103 22.82 2.70 18.50
CA ILE A 103 23.36 2.17 17.23
C ILE A 103 22.24 1.59 16.38
N ASP A 104 21.22 1.01 17.01
CA ASP A 104 20.04 0.45 16.35
C ASP A 104 18.84 1.41 16.31
N SER A 105 19.01 2.63 15.76
CA SER A 105 18.06 3.34 14.84
C SER A 105 17.72 4.82 15.14
N PRO A 106 17.67 5.68 14.11
CA PRO A 106 16.87 6.91 14.12
C PRO A 106 16.04 7.11 12.81
N GLY A 107 15.75 6.02 12.10
CA GLY A 107 14.84 6.01 10.94
C GLY A 107 13.57 5.18 11.13
N ARG A 108 13.48 4.44 12.24
CA ARG A 108 12.27 3.79 12.73
C ARG A 108 12.07 4.30 14.15
N ARG A 109 10.89 4.86 14.42
CA ARG A 109 10.44 5.19 15.79
C ARG A 109 10.64 3.97 16.69
N ASP A 110 10.87 4.23 17.97
CA ASP A 110 11.11 3.15 18.93
C ASP A 110 9.91 2.19 18.91
N TRP A 111 10.20 0.90 19.06
CA TRP A 111 9.16 -0.12 19.06
C TRP A 111 8.16 0.14 20.20
N ASP A 112 8.65 0.59 21.34
CA ASP A 112 7.83 0.93 22.52
C ASP A 112 6.95 2.16 22.25
N GLU A 113 7.50 3.23 21.66
CA GLU A 113 6.71 4.41 21.24
C GLU A 113 5.55 4.01 20.31
N ALA A 114 5.82 3.10 19.36
CA ALA A 114 4.80 2.62 18.44
C ALA A 114 3.78 1.66 19.08
N MET A 115 4.18 0.88 20.07
CA MET A 115 3.26 0.04 20.85
C MET A 115 2.38 0.88 21.78
N ASP A 116 2.95 1.87 22.47
CA ASP A 116 2.22 2.81 23.31
C ASP A 116 1.24 3.65 22.46
N ALA A 117 1.62 4.00 21.24
CA ALA A 117 0.70 4.63 20.28
C ALA A 117 -0.41 3.68 19.82
N LEU A 118 -0.15 2.38 19.63
CA LEU A 118 -1.17 1.38 19.31
C LEU A 118 -2.16 1.19 20.48
N GLU A 119 -1.65 1.16 21.71
CA GLU A 119 -2.45 1.10 22.94
C GLU A 119 -3.34 2.34 23.08
N ARG A 120 -2.77 3.55 22.95
CA ARG A 120 -3.53 4.80 22.97
C ARG A 120 -4.60 4.84 21.87
N TRP A 121 -4.27 4.40 20.67
CA TRP A 121 -5.24 4.30 19.57
C TRP A 121 -6.36 3.30 19.87
N ALA A 122 -6.05 2.08 20.32
CA ALA A 122 -7.04 1.05 20.64
C ALA A 122 -7.95 1.49 21.81
N MET A 123 -7.36 2.10 22.84
CA MET A 123 -8.10 2.68 23.97
C MET A 123 -9.07 3.77 23.49
N ALA A 124 -8.59 4.71 22.66
CA ALA A 124 -9.42 5.78 22.11
C ALA A 124 -10.51 5.29 21.12
N THR A 125 -10.30 4.15 20.44
CA THR A 125 -11.18 3.67 19.36
C THR A 125 -12.21 2.63 19.81
N ASN A 126 -11.85 1.74 20.74
CA ASN A 126 -12.70 0.64 21.17
C ASN A 126 -12.51 0.26 22.66
N GLY A 127 -11.98 1.15 23.50
CA GLY A 127 -11.76 0.88 24.92
C GLY A 127 -10.67 -0.16 25.18
N GLY A 128 -9.76 -0.39 24.22
CA GLY A 128 -8.66 -1.33 24.36
C GLY A 128 -9.09 -2.79 24.25
N VAL A 129 -10.14 -3.06 23.47
CA VAL A 129 -10.67 -4.40 23.18
C VAL A 129 -10.04 -4.99 21.91
N ASP A 130 -9.71 -4.16 20.91
CA ASP A 130 -9.17 -4.61 19.62
C ASP A 130 -8.00 -3.71 19.14
N PHE A 131 -6.84 -4.34 18.93
CA PHE A 131 -5.59 -3.68 18.55
C PHE A 131 -5.29 -3.85 17.05
N ASN A 132 -6.20 -4.45 16.28
CA ASN A 132 -6.00 -4.79 14.88
C ASN A 132 -6.31 -3.62 13.93
N CYS A 133 -5.47 -2.57 13.97
CA CYS A 133 -5.67 -1.38 13.13
C CYS A 133 -5.61 -1.65 11.61
N PRO A 134 -6.31 -0.82 10.79
CA PRO A 134 -6.19 -0.82 9.32
C PRO A 134 -4.75 -0.58 8.85
N HIS A 135 -4.34 -1.20 7.73
CA HIS A 135 -2.97 -1.12 7.22
C HIS A 135 -2.49 0.31 6.93
N ASP A 136 -3.37 1.18 6.48
CA ASP A 136 -3.09 2.57 6.10
C ASP A 136 -3.23 3.57 7.27
N LEU A 137 -3.56 3.10 8.48
CA LEU A 137 -3.70 3.97 9.66
C LEU A 137 -2.40 4.74 9.95
N LYS A 138 -2.53 6.07 10.08
CA LYS A 138 -1.53 6.97 10.65
C LYS A 138 -2.06 7.57 11.97
N TYR A 139 -1.28 7.48 13.04
CA TYR A 139 -1.63 7.97 14.39
C TYR A 139 -0.34 8.42 15.11
N ASP A 140 -0.35 9.56 15.80
CA ASP A 140 0.85 10.22 16.39
C ASP A 140 2.03 10.34 15.44
N ASP A 141 1.75 10.67 14.19
CA ASP A 141 2.72 10.66 13.09
C ASP A 141 3.34 9.29 12.73
N ILE A 142 2.88 8.20 13.36
CA ILE A 142 3.29 6.81 13.09
C ILE A 142 2.33 6.17 12.08
N ARG A 143 2.85 5.48 11.05
CA ARG A 143 2.04 4.58 10.20
C ARG A 143 1.75 3.27 10.95
N LEU A 144 0.93 3.32 11.99
CA LEU A 144 0.64 2.19 12.88
C LEU A 144 0.19 0.94 12.13
N GLY A 145 -0.64 1.06 11.09
CA GLY A 145 -1.10 -0.08 10.30
C GLY A 145 0.02 -0.84 9.60
N ALA A 146 0.94 -0.10 8.97
CA ALA A 146 2.10 -0.65 8.30
C ALA A 146 3.13 -1.18 9.31
N TRP A 147 3.30 -0.47 10.43
CA TRP A 147 4.17 -0.90 11.53
C TRP A 147 3.68 -2.20 12.16
N LEU A 148 2.39 -2.32 12.48
CA LEU A 148 1.78 -3.51 13.05
C LEU A 148 1.86 -4.70 12.07
N THR A 149 1.65 -4.44 10.77
CA THR A 149 1.88 -5.44 9.73
C THR A 149 3.32 -5.96 9.73
N THR A 150 4.29 -5.06 9.91
CA THR A 150 5.71 -5.41 10.03
C THR A 150 5.98 -6.22 11.31
N GLN A 151 5.41 -5.84 12.45
CA GLN A 151 5.61 -6.58 13.70
C GLN A 151 5.02 -7.99 13.64
N ARG A 152 3.82 -8.13 13.07
CA ARG A 152 3.21 -9.42 12.78
C ARG A 152 4.10 -10.32 11.92
N MET A 153 4.73 -9.77 10.87
CA MET A 153 5.68 -10.51 10.03
C MET A 153 6.93 -10.92 10.81
N ARG A 154 7.51 -10.02 11.61
CA ARG A 154 8.70 -10.30 12.43
C ARG A 154 8.42 -11.34 13.51
N HIS A 155 7.24 -11.29 14.12
CA HIS A 155 6.81 -12.25 15.13
C HIS A 155 6.75 -13.67 14.55
N ARG A 156 6.09 -13.83 13.39
CA ARG A 156 5.99 -15.10 12.64
C ARG A 156 7.33 -15.63 12.14
N ALA A 157 8.19 -14.73 11.64
CA ALA A 157 9.49 -15.10 11.12
C ALA A 157 10.50 -15.50 12.20
N GLY A 158 10.16 -15.39 13.48
CA GLY A 158 10.99 -15.91 14.57
C GLY A 158 12.41 -15.32 14.57
N GLU A 159 13.37 -16.16 14.94
CA GLU A 159 14.81 -15.87 14.85
C GLU A 159 15.30 -15.75 13.38
N GLN A 160 14.53 -16.26 12.42
CA GLN A 160 14.85 -16.19 10.99
C GLN A 160 14.53 -14.80 10.37
N ALA A 161 13.90 -13.90 11.12
CA ALA A 161 13.64 -12.54 10.65
C ALA A 161 14.96 -11.78 10.44
N ARG A 162 15.04 -10.94 9.39
CA ARG A 162 16.19 -10.04 9.16
C ARG A 162 16.53 -9.16 10.39
N THR A 163 15.49 -8.86 11.18
CA THR A 163 15.61 -8.19 12.48
C THR A 163 14.58 -8.86 13.40
N PRO A 164 14.95 -9.85 14.22
CA PRO A 164 14.03 -10.50 15.16
C PRO A 164 13.42 -9.51 16.16
N LEU A 165 12.29 -9.87 16.75
CA LEU A 165 11.74 -9.14 17.90
C LEU A 165 12.57 -9.48 19.14
N LYS A 166 12.85 -8.49 19.98
CA LYS A 166 13.44 -8.76 21.30
C LYS A 166 12.49 -9.63 22.13
N PRO A 167 12.97 -10.40 23.13
CA PRO A 167 12.12 -11.21 24.00
C PRO A 167 10.97 -10.41 24.63
N GLU A 168 11.23 -9.21 25.15
CA GLU A 168 10.20 -8.36 25.76
C GLU A 168 9.13 -7.90 24.74
N GLN A 169 9.56 -7.55 23.53
CA GLN A 169 8.68 -7.11 22.44
C GLN A 169 7.76 -8.25 21.99
N ARG A 170 8.31 -9.46 21.89
CA ARG A 170 7.54 -10.67 21.58
C ARG A 170 6.54 -10.95 22.70
N ALA A 171 6.97 -10.93 23.95
CA ALA A 171 6.12 -11.18 25.11
C ALA A 171 4.94 -10.18 25.20
N ARG A 172 5.18 -8.89 24.94
CA ARG A 172 4.11 -7.87 24.93
C ARG A 172 3.09 -8.10 23.82
N MET A 173 3.53 -8.55 22.64
CA MET A 173 2.59 -8.96 21.57
C MET A 173 1.82 -10.24 21.95
N ASP A 174 2.49 -11.23 22.53
CA ASP A 174 1.87 -12.49 22.97
C ASP A 174 0.83 -12.25 24.06
N ALA A 175 1.06 -11.30 24.97
CA ALA A 175 0.08 -10.91 26.00
C ALA A 175 -1.21 -10.35 25.38
N LEU A 176 -1.10 -9.49 24.35
CA LEU A 176 -2.26 -8.97 23.63
C LEU A 176 -3.00 -10.07 22.85
N VAL A 177 -2.29 -11.07 22.35
CA VAL A 177 -2.88 -12.23 21.65
C VAL A 177 -3.59 -13.16 22.62
N ALA A 178 -2.96 -13.48 23.74
CA ALA A 178 -3.54 -14.30 24.81
C ALA A 178 -4.79 -13.64 25.39
N ALA A 179 -4.82 -12.31 25.49
CA ALA A 179 -5.99 -11.53 25.88
C ALA A 179 -7.07 -11.43 24.79
N GLY A 180 -6.85 -11.98 23.58
CA GLY A 180 -7.78 -11.91 22.45
C GLY A 180 -7.86 -10.53 21.78
N LYS A 181 -6.98 -9.59 22.14
CA LYS A 181 -7.00 -8.18 21.74
C LYS A 181 -6.22 -7.90 20.46
N LEU A 182 -5.19 -8.69 20.17
CA LEU A 182 -4.36 -8.56 18.97
C LEU A 182 -4.28 -9.87 18.23
N TRP A 183 -4.28 -9.81 16.90
CA TRP A 183 -4.07 -10.97 16.06
C TRP A 183 -2.73 -10.83 15.33
N LEU A 184 -1.86 -11.83 15.52
CA LEU A 184 -0.55 -11.90 14.84
C LEU A 184 -0.71 -12.25 13.37
N ASP A 185 -1.78 -12.94 13.06
CA ASP A 185 -2.29 -13.08 11.72
C ASP A 185 -3.32 -11.99 11.45
N LYS A 186 -3.49 -11.57 10.19
CA LYS A 186 -4.55 -10.62 9.80
C LYS A 186 -5.91 -11.28 10.10
N ALA A 187 -6.44 -11.20 11.30
CA ALA A 187 -7.81 -11.62 11.58
C ALA A 187 -8.71 -10.38 11.70
N ASP A 188 -9.99 -10.56 11.90
CA ASP A 188 -10.96 -10.52 10.85
C ASP A 188 -11.96 -9.35 11.06
N THR A 189 -11.98 -8.35 10.17
CA THR A 189 -13.01 -7.28 10.11
C THR A 189 -14.43 -7.78 9.83
N TRP A 190 -14.63 -9.09 9.87
CA TRP A 190 -15.85 -9.75 9.47
C TRP A 190 -17.05 -9.31 10.29
N GLU A 191 -16.90 -9.25 11.62
CA GLU A 191 -18.01 -8.93 12.51
C GLU A 191 -18.54 -7.51 12.27
N SER A 192 -17.65 -6.52 12.22
CA SER A 192 -18.05 -5.14 11.94
C SER A 192 -18.70 -4.96 10.56
N LYS A 193 -18.22 -5.71 9.54
CA LYS A 193 -18.80 -5.66 8.18
C LYS A 193 -20.12 -6.43 8.09
N PHE A 194 -20.29 -7.48 8.87
CA PHE A 194 -21.54 -8.22 9.01
C PHE A 194 -22.60 -7.34 9.65
N GLU A 195 -22.28 -6.67 10.77
CA GLU A 195 -23.18 -5.71 11.43
C GLU A 195 -23.53 -4.51 10.53
N ALA A 196 -22.56 -3.99 9.78
CA ALA A 196 -22.81 -2.94 8.80
C ALA A 196 -23.77 -3.38 7.67
N MET A 197 -23.68 -4.64 7.23
CA MET A 197 -24.62 -5.22 6.27
C MET A 197 -26.04 -5.33 6.86
N LEU A 198 -26.18 -5.69 8.14
CA LEU A 198 -27.47 -5.70 8.81
C LEU A 198 -28.09 -4.29 8.89
N ARG A 199 -27.31 -3.29 9.29
CA ARG A 199 -27.77 -1.89 9.29
C ARG A 199 -28.16 -1.38 7.91
N TRP A 200 -27.40 -1.77 6.88
CA TRP A 200 -27.77 -1.46 5.50
C TRP A 200 -29.14 -2.09 5.15
N SER A 201 -29.37 -3.35 5.53
CA SER A 201 -30.65 -4.05 5.31
C SER A 201 -31.81 -3.28 5.92
N GLU A 202 -31.69 -2.89 7.19
CA GLU A 202 -32.72 -2.10 7.88
C GLU A 202 -33.01 -0.77 7.18
N ARG A 203 -31.97 0.00 6.85
CA ARG A 203 -32.15 1.35 6.27
C ARG A 203 -32.63 1.36 4.83
N VAL A 204 -32.13 0.44 4.01
CA VAL A 204 -32.35 0.47 2.55
C VAL A 204 -33.51 -0.44 2.14
N THR A 205 -33.77 -1.49 2.92
CA THR A 205 -34.76 -2.51 2.55
C THR A 205 -35.84 -2.70 3.61
N GLY A 206 -35.84 -1.91 4.69
CA GLY A 206 -36.76 -2.09 5.82
C GLY A 206 -36.55 -3.42 6.54
N GLY A 207 -35.32 -3.94 6.51
CA GLY A 207 -34.99 -5.23 7.14
C GLY A 207 -35.37 -6.46 6.29
N ALA A 208 -35.83 -6.26 5.06
CA ALA A 208 -36.27 -7.34 4.17
C ALA A 208 -35.11 -8.27 3.75
N HIS A 209 -33.94 -7.71 3.41
CA HIS A 209 -32.80 -8.54 2.99
C HIS A 209 -31.43 -7.88 3.16
N CYS A 210 -30.39 -8.70 3.30
CA CYS A 210 -28.99 -8.29 3.47
C CYS A 210 -28.19 -8.27 2.15
N ASN A 211 -28.85 -8.41 1.00
CA ASN A 211 -28.19 -8.54 -0.31
C ASN A 211 -27.70 -7.19 -0.88
N VAL A 212 -26.60 -6.66 -0.33
CA VAL A 212 -25.97 -5.42 -0.82
C VAL A 212 -25.55 -5.52 -2.30
N PRO A 213 -25.76 -4.46 -3.11
CA PRO A 213 -25.18 -4.32 -4.45
C PRO A 213 -23.65 -4.44 -4.45
N TYR A 214 -23.03 -4.91 -5.54
CA TYR A 214 -21.58 -5.17 -5.59
C TYR A 214 -20.70 -3.93 -5.36
N ASP A 215 -21.15 -2.78 -5.84
CA ASP A 215 -20.52 -1.46 -5.68
C ASP A 215 -20.97 -0.72 -4.42
N CYS A 216 -21.84 -1.34 -3.60
CA CYS A 216 -22.34 -0.75 -2.37
C CYS A 216 -21.19 -0.42 -1.41
N GLN A 217 -21.10 0.87 -1.08
CA GLN A 217 -20.30 1.41 0.00
C GLN A 217 -21.24 1.91 1.09
N PHE A 218 -21.07 1.39 2.30
CA PHE A 218 -21.92 1.70 3.44
C PHE A 218 -21.12 1.61 4.73
N ASP A 219 -21.30 2.57 5.63
CA ASP A 219 -20.53 2.72 6.88
C ASP A 219 -19.01 2.64 6.67
N GLY A 220 -18.50 3.25 5.59
CA GLY A 220 -17.07 3.26 5.26
C GLY A 220 -16.53 1.92 4.72
N TYR A 221 -17.37 0.90 4.60
CA TYR A 221 -16.99 -0.40 4.05
C TYR A 221 -17.47 -0.57 2.62
N ARG A 222 -16.65 -1.24 1.80
CA ARG A 222 -17.06 -1.77 0.49
C ARG A 222 -17.86 -3.07 0.68
N LEU A 223 -19.05 -2.96 1.28
CA LEU A 223 -19.87 -4.11 1.66
C LEU A 223 -20.23 -5.00 0.48
N GLY A 224 -20.46 -4.43 -0.70
CA GLY A 224 -20.74 -5.21 -1.90
C GLY A 224 -19.62 -6.19 -2.27
N ILE A 225 -18.38 -5.70 -2.24
CA ILE A 225 -17.18 -6.51 -2.49
C ILE A 225 -16.99 -7.52 -1.36
N TRP A 226 -17.11 -7.07 -0.10
CA TRP A 226 -16.94 -7.93 1.06
C TRP A 226 -17.97 -9.07 1.11
N LEU A 227 -19.25 -8.79 0.89
CA LEU A 227 -20.32 -9.78 0.89
C LEU A 227 -20.12 -10.78 -0.25
N ASN A 228 -19.70 -10.32 -1.43
CA ASN A 228 -19.34 -11.22 -2.51
C ASN A 228 -18.19 -12.16 -2.12
N THR A 229 -17.17 -11.66 -1.43
CA THR A 229 -16.11 -12.51 -0.86
C THR A 229 -16.68 -13.49 0.18
N GLN A 230 -17.62 -13.07 1.04
CA GLN A 230 -18.21 -13.96 2.04
C GLN A 230 -19.05 -15.07 1.41
N ARG A 231 -19.86 -14.75 0.39
CA ARG A 231 -20.62 -15.75 -0.39
C ARG A 231 -19.69 -16.79 -1.03
N GLN A 232 -18.56 -16.36 -1.58
CA GLN A 232 -17.55 -17.26 -2.14
C GLN A 232 -16.92 -18.16 -1.07
N ARG A 233 -16.54 -17.59 0.09
CA ARG A 233 -16.02 -18.35 1.24
C ARG A 233 -17.06 -19.36 1.77
N PHE A 234 -18.35 -18.99 1.77
CA PHE A 234 -19.44 -19.82 2.27
C PHE A 234 -19.68 -21.07 1.38
N ARG A 235 -19.71 -20.90 0.05
CA ARG A 235 -19.87 -22.01 -0.92
C ARG A 235 -18.70 -22.98 -0.95
N GLY A 236 -17.52 -22.56 -0.48
CA GLY A 236 -16.31 -23.38 -0.51
C GLY A 236 -15.55 -23.38 -1.84
N ASN A 237 -15.95 -22.56 -2.82
CA ASN A 237 -15.35 -22.56 -4.17
C ASN A 237 -14.10 -21.65 -4.31
N THR A 238 -13.49 -21.19 -3.21
CA THR A 238 -12.33 -20.27 -3.24
C THR A 238 -11.13 -20.83 -2.48
N THR A 239 -9.97 -20.89 -3.12
CA THR A 239 -8.68 -21.24 -2.51
C THR A 239 -7.88 -20.03 -2.03
N LYS A 240 -8.27 -18.81 -2.41
CA LYS A 240 -7.50 -17.56 -2.16
C LYS A 240 -7.87 -16.82 -0.87
N ASN A 241 -8.93 -17.23 -0.18
CA ASN A 241 -9.44 -16.57 1.02
C ASN A 241 -9.56 -17.62 2.14
N PHE A 242 -9.30 -17.20 3.38
CA PHE A 242 -9.51 -18.07 4.56
C PHE A 242 -10.96 -18.55 4.64
N LYS A 243 -11.18 -19.75 5.17
CA LYS A 243 -12.55 -20.24 5.44
C LYS A 243 -13.22 -19.32 6.46
N LEU A 244 -14.55 -19.29 6.46
CA LEU A 244 -15.31 -18.65 7.55
C LEU A 244 -15.10 -19.46 8.82
N SER A 245 -15.01 -18.81 9.99
CA SER A 245 -15.11 -19.52 11.26
C SER A 245 -16.52 -20.11 11.42
N ASP A 246 -16.69 -21.08 12.32
CA ASP A 246 -18.00 -21.69 12.55
C ASP A 246 -19.04 -20.65 13.00
N ALA A 247 -18.66 -19.73 13.89
CA ALA A 247 -19.51 -18.61 14.31
C ALA A 247 -19.95 -17.73 13.13
N GLN A 248 -19.03 -17.41 12.22
CA GLN A 248 -19.31 -16.60 11.03
C GLN A 248 -20.21 -17.34 10.03
N ARG A 249 -19.97 -18.64 9.84
CA ARG A 249 -20.79 -19.51 9.00
C ARG A 249 -22.20 -19.62 9.56
N THR A 250 -22.36 -19.82 10.87
CA THR A 250 -23.66 -19.86 11.55
C THR A 250 -24.43 -18.56 11.37
N LYS A 251 -23.79 -17.41 11.57
CA LYS A 251 -24.40 -16.08 11.32
C LYS A 251 -24.89 -15.91 9.88
N MET A 252 -24.10 -16.36 8.90
CA MET A 252 -24.53 -16.33 7.50
C MET A 252 -25.66 -17.32 7.23
N GLN A 253 -25.58 -18.55 7.75
CA GLN A 253 -26.59 -19.59 7.57
C GLN A 253 -27.94 -19.14 8.13
N ASP A 254 -27.96 -18.50 9.30
CA ASP A 254 -29.18 -17.92 9.89
C ASP A 254 -29.88 -16.93 8.94
N LEU A 255 -29.12 -16.04 8.29
CA LEU A 255 -29.70 -15.12 7.29
C LEU A 255 -30.20 -15.85 6.04
N VAL A 256 -29.62 -16.98 5.68
CA VAL A 256 -30.03 -17.80 4.52
C VAL A 256 -31.32 -18.54 4.83
N ASP A 257 -31.40 -19.14 6.01
CA ASP A 257 -32.57 -19.89 6.49
C ASP A 257 -33.77 -18.95 6.63
N ARG A 258 -33.53 -17.73 7.11
CA ARG A 258 -34.54 -16.63 7.14
C ARG A 258 -34.84 -16.02 5.77
N LYS A 259 -34.23 -16.54 4.69
CA LYS A 259 -34.35 -16.04 3.30
C LYS A 259 -33.93 -14.57 3.12
N LYS A 260 -33.15 -14.02 4.03
CA LYS A 260 -32.62 -12.64 3.99
C LYS A 260 -31.28 -12.51 3.25
N LEU A 261 -30.55 -13.61 3.04
CA LEU A 261 -29.27 -13.62 2.34
C LEU A 261 -29.22 -14.70 1.26
N TRP A 262 -28.83 -14.32 0.04
CA TRP A 262 -28.67 -15.27 -1.07
C TRP A 262 -27.21 -15.71 -1.20
N ILE A 263 -26.93 -16.99 -0.92
CA ILE A 263 -25.58 -17.55 -0.99
C ILE A 263 -25.13 -17.72 -2.41
N THR A 264 -25.88 -18.47 -3.21
CA THR A 264 -25.74 -18.42 -4.67
C THR A 264 -26.37 -17.10 -5.04
N VAL A 265 -25.57 -16.17 -5.58
CA VAL A 265 -26.15 -14.98 -6.21
C VAL A 265 -27.03 -15.60 -7.27
N PRO A 266 -28.36 -15.53 -7.14
CA PRO A 266 -29.18 -16.01 -8.21
C PRO A 266 -28.78 -15.16 -9.42
N THR A 267 -29.09 -15.64 -10.61
CA THR A 267 -29.00 -14.86 -11.84
C THR A 267 -29.56 -13.43 -11.69
N ASP A 268 -30.35 -13.16 -10.64
CA ASP A 268 -30.92 -11.97 -10.00
C ASP A 268 -30.07 -10.68 -9.87
N THR A 269 -28.88 -10.62 -10.47
CA THR A 269 -28.35 -9.31 -10.91
C THR A 269 -28.86 -8.92 -12.29
N TRP A 270 -29.38 -9.86 -13.06
CA TRP A 270 -29.94 -9.62 -14.37
C TRP A 270 -31.44 -9.37 -14.26
N GLU A 271 -32.20 -10.28 -13.65
CA GLU A 271 -33.67 -10.19 -13.57
C GLU A 271 -34.07 -8.92 -12.79
N ARG A 272 -33.53 -8.69 -11.59
CA ARG A 272 -33.74 -7.42 -10.86
C ARG A 272 -33.37 -6.17 -11.66
N LYS A 273 -32.26 -6.18 -12.43
CA LYS A 273 -31.86 -5.00 -13.22
C LYS A 273 -32.71 -4.84 -14.47
N PHE A 274 -33.26 -5.93 -14.98
CA PHE A 274 -34.26 -5.93 -16.03
C PHE A 274 -35.60 -5.41 -15.51
N ASP A 275 -36.02 -5.80 -14.31
CA ASP A 275 -37.22 -5.24 -13.65
C ASP A 275 -37.05 -3.73 -13.39
N LEU A 276 -35.87 -3.31 -12.92
CA LEU A 276 -35.55 -1.88 -12.79
C LEU A 276 -35.55 -1.15 -14.14
N LEU A 277 -35.13 -1.82 -15.22
CA LEU A 277 -35.21 -1.27 -16.58
C LEU A 277 -36.67 -1.07 -17.00
N LEU A 278 -37.52 -2.06 -16.75
CA LEU A 278 -38.94 -1.99 -17.05
C LEU A 278 -39.64 -0.90 -16.21
N ALA A 279 -39.36 -0.87 -14.90
CA ALA A 279 -39.89 0.15 -13.99
C ALA A 279 -39.47 1.56 -14.42
N TRP A 280 -38.19 1.76 -14.75
CA TRP A 280 -37.70 3.04 -15.27
C TRP A 280 -38.43 3.47 -16.55
N GLY A 281 -38.60 2.57 -17.52
CA GLY A 281 -39.28 2.90 -18.78
C GLY A 281 -40.77 3.16 -18.58
N ASN A 282 -41.41 2.43 -17.67
CA ASN A 282 -42.81 2.65 -17.32
C ASN A 282 -43.01 3.99 -16.59
N GLU A 283 -42.13 4.34 -15.64
CA GLU A 283 -42.22 5.58 -14.87
C GLU A 283 -41.84 6.82 -15.70
N LYS A 284 -40.71 6.77 -16.41
CA LYS A 284 -40.14 7.94 -17.11
C LYS A 284 -40.69 8.13 -18.51
N HIS A 285 -41.18 7.07 -19.13
CA HIS A 285 -41.56 7.06 -20.55
C HIS A 285 -42.88 6.32 -20.81
N ALA A 286 -43.72 6.10 -19.78
CA ALA A 286 -45.01 5.41 -19.90
C ALA A 286 -44.95 4.05 -20.63
N GLY A 287 -43.79 3.38 -20.60
CA GLY A 287 -43.56 2.10 -21.29
C GLY A 287 -43.43 2.20 -22.81
N GLU A 288 -43.28 3.41 -23.36
CA GLU A 288 -42.99 3.65 -24.77
C GLU A 288 -41.61 3.10 -25.15
N HIS A 289 -40.60 3.30 -24.28
CA HIS A 289 -39.26 2.79 -24.50
C HIS A 289 -38.43 2.54 -23.24
N TYR A 290 -37.40 1.71 -23.39
CA TYR A 290 -36.46 1.33 -22.34
C TYR A 290 -35.01 1.77 -22.67
N ASN A 291 -34.85 2.83 -23.47
CA ASN A 291 -33.54 3.31 -23.91
C ASN A 291 -32.89 4.25 -22.88
N VAL A 292 -32.33 3.65 -21.84
CA VAL A 292 -31.66 4.38 -20.76
C VAL A 292 -30.36 5.04 -21.24
N ALA A 293 -30.15 6.32 -20.89
CA ALA A 293 -28.92 7.07 -21.18
C ALA A 293 -27.72 6.50 -20.40
N GLN A 294 -26.50 6.56 -20.96
CA GLN A 294 -25.32 5.88 -20.41
C GLN A 294 -24.99 6.25 -18.95
N GLN A 295 -25.23 7.49 -18.55
CA GLN A 295 -24.95 8.01 -17.20
C GLN A 295 -26.14 7.88 -16.24
N GLU A 296 -27.29 7.43 -16.71
CA GLU A 296 -28.51 7.35 -15.91
C GLU A 296 -28.35 6.33 -14.78
N GLU A 297 -28.68 6.79 -13.58
CA GLU A 297 -28.73 6.00 -12.37
C GLU A 297 -30.17 5.94 -11.86
N TYR A 298 -30.67 4.73 -11.59
CA TYR A 298 -32.04 4.49 -11.16
C TYR A 298 -32.03 3.54 -9.95
N HIS A 299 -32.59 3.99 -8.82
CA HIS A 299 -32.52 3.32 -7.51
C HIS A 299 -31.11 2.83 -7.14
N GLY A 300 -30.10 3.68 -7.31
CA GLY A 300 -28.71 3.37 -6.97
C GLY A 300 -28.01 2.40 -7.93
N VAL A 301 -28.63 2.10 -9.08
CA VAL A 301 -28.05 1.25 -10.12
C VAL A 301 -27.75 2.08 -11.36
N LYS A 302 -26.49 2.03 -11.84
CA LYS A 302 -26.06 2.63 -13.12
C LYS A 302 -26.67 1.87 -14.30
N LEU A 303 -27.97 2.09 -14.51
CA LEU A 303 -28.83 1.33 -15.39
C LEU A 303 -28.41 1.50 -16.87
N GLY A 304 -27.96 2.70 -17.24
CA GLY A 304 -27.39 2.98 -18.57
C GLY A 304 -26.15 2.14 -18.88
N ALA A 305 -25.19 2.12 -17.95
CA ALA A 305 -23.98 1.33 -18.08
C ALA A 305 -24.25 -0.18 -18.10
N TRP A 306 -25.21 -0.65 -17.30
CA TRP A 306 -25.64 -2.05 -17.30
C TRP A 306 -26.28 -2.45 -18.63
N LEU A 307 -27.20 -1.64 -19.16
CA LEU A 307 -27.89 -1.89 -20.44
C LEU A 307 -26.88 -1.93 -21.60
N GLY A 308 -25.92 -1.01 -21.61
CA GLY A 308 -24.81 -1.01 -22.58
C GLY A 308 -23.98 -2.30 -22.52
N THR A 309 -23.75 -2.83 -21.31
CA THR A 309 -23.06 -4.12 -21.13
C THR A 309 -23.89 -5.29 -21.67
N GLN A 310 -25.21 -5.32 -21.44
CA GLN A 310 -26.06 -6.41 -21.94
C GLN A 310 -26.17 -6.41 -23.46
N ARG A 311 -26.31 -5.22 -24.06
CA ARG A 311 -26.24 -5.01 -25.51
C ARG A 311 -24.96 -5.57 -26.13
N GLN A 312 -23.83 -5.35 -25.48
CA GLN A 312 -22.54 -5.90 -25.94
C GLN A 312 -22.47 -7.43 -25.80
N ARG A 313 -23.03 -7.99 -24.72
CA ARG A 313 -23.11 -9.45 -24.51
C ARG A 313 -24.02 -10.15 -25.52
N MET A 314 -25.03 -9.46 -26.08
CA MET A 314 -25.90 -9.99 -27.15
C MET A 314 -25.17 -10.21 -28.49
N ILE A 315 -24.26 -9.30 -28.87
CA ILE A 315 -23.56 -9.33 -30.18
C ILE A 315 -22.39 -10.32 -30.21
N GLY A 316 -21.89 -10.75 -29.06
CA GLY A 316 -20.90 -11.82 -28.97
C GLY A 316 -19.51 -11.46 -29.54
N LYS A 317 -18.93 -10.30 -29.20
CA LYS A 317 -17.49 -10.07 -29.46
C LYS A 317 -16.63 -10.47 -28.25
N ALA A 318 -15.63 -11.31 -28.55
CA ALA A 318 -14.63 -11.87 -27.66
C ALA A 318 -14.01 -10.85 -26.70
N GLY A 319 -14.34 -11.02 -25.43
CA GLY A 319 -13.80 -10.32 -24.27
C GLY A 319 -14.24 -11.09 -23.02
N LYS A 320 -13.60 -10.84 -21.88
CA LYS A 320 -13.69 -11.61 -20.62
C LYS A 320 -15.10 -11.74 -19.96
N SER A 321 -16.18 -11.40 -20.66
CA SER A 321 -17.56 -11.37 -20.12
C SER A 321 -18.33 -12.64 -20.49
N LYS A 322 -18.96 -13.27 -19.49
CA LYS A 322 -19.80 -14.47 -19.65
C LYS A 322 -20.97 -14.18 -20.61
N PRO A 323 -21.33 -15.09 -21.53
CA PRO A 323 -22.53 -14.96 -22.38
C PRO A 323 -23.82 -14.79 -21.56
N LEU A 324 -24.87 -14.21 -22.15
CA LEU A 324 -26.23 -14.22 -21.58
C LEU A 324 -26.81 -15.64 -21.64
N THR A 325 -27.69 -15.99 -20.70
CA THR A 325 -28.52 -17.20 -20.84
C THR A 325 -29.53 -17.04 -21.98
N ASN A 326 -30.18 -18.13 -22.38
CA ASN A 326 -31.21 -18.08 -23.41
C ASN A 326 -32.40 -17.21 -22.99
N GLU A 327 -32.85 -17.32 -21.74
CA GLU A 327 -33.97 -16.52 -21.21
C GLU A 327 -33.62 -15.03 -21.20
N GLN A 328 -32.43 -14.68 -20.72
CA GLN A 328 -31.95 -13.28 -20.66
C GLN A 328 -31.81 -12.65 -22.06
N ARG A 329 -31.39 -13.46 -23.05
CA ARG A 329 -31.33 -13.04 -24.44
C ARG A 329 -32.74 -12.82 -25.00
N GLN A 330 -33.65 -13.76 -24.78
CA GLN A 330 -35.03 -13.66 -25.26
C GLN A 330 -35.75 -12.44 -24.67
N ALA A 331 -35.56 -12.14 -23.39
CA ALA A 331 -36.19 -11.00 -22.74
C ALA A 331 -35.72 -9.64 -23.33
N LEU A 332 -34.42 -9.47 -23.62
CA LEU A 332 -33.93 -8.26 -24.31
C LEU A 332 -34.34 -8.22 -25.78
N GLN A 333 -34.35 -9.38 -26.45
CA GLN A 333 -34.79 -9.48 -27.83
C GLN A 333 -36.27 -9.13 -27.98
N GLY A 334 -37.13 -9.56 -27.05
CA GLY A 334 -38.55 -9.20 -27.04
C GLY A 334 -38.79 -7.68 -26.95
N LEU A 335 -37.97 -6.95 -26.16
CA LEU A 335 -38.05 -5.48 -26.15
C LEU A 335 -37.58 -4.84 -27.45
N ILE A 336 -36.62 -5.45 -28.15
CA ILE A 336 -36.13 -4.99 -29.46
C ILE A 336 -37.20 -5.23 -30.53
N ASP A 337 -37.77 -6.44 -30.56
CA ASP A 337 -38.80 -6.85 -31.52
C ASP A 337 -40.07 -6.01 -31.34
N ALA A 338 -40.40 -5.63 -30.11
CA ALA A 338 -41.49 -4.70 -29.80
C ALA A 338 -41.17 -3.22 -30.13
N GLY A 339 -39.99 -2.91 -30.67
CA GLY A 339 -39.55 -1.54 -30.98
C GLY A 339 -39.22 -0.67 -29.76
N LYS A 340 -39.31 -1.22 -28.55
CA LYS A 340 -39.14 -0.48 -27.28
C LYS A 340 -37.68 -0.35 -26.83
N LEU A 341 -36.76 -1.11 -27.44
CA LEU A 341 -35.33 -1.06 -27.14
C LEU A 341 -34.51 -1.01 -28.42
N LYS A 342 -33.57 -0.06 -28.52
CA LYS A 342 -32.71 0.05 -29.71
C LYS A 342 -31.72 -1.13 -29.79
N PRO A 343 -31.60 -1.80 -30.95
CA PRO A 343 -30.59 -2.83 -31.16
C PRO A 343 -29.20 -2.19 -31.20
N THR A 344 -28.17 -2.95 -30.83
CA THR A 344 -26.79 -2.47 -30.92
C THR A 344 -26.17 -2.95 -32.23
N VAL A 345 -25.66 -2.01 -33.01
CA VAL A 345 -25.05 -2.29 -34.32
C VAL A 345 -23.58 -2.64 -34.13
N ARG A 346 -23.12 -3.71 -34.78
CA ARG A 346 -21.72 -4.13 -34.75
C ARG A 346 -20.86 -3.07 -35.45
N ARG A 347 -20.06 -2.29 -34.70
CA ARG A 347 -19.09 -1.37 -35.31
C ARG A 347 -18.09 -2.16 -36.15
N ALA A 348 -17.94 -1.75 -37.42
CA ALA A 348 -16.90 -2.23 -38.30
C ALA A 348 -15.50 -2.03 -37.66
N PRO A 349 -14.57 -2.98 -37.81
CA PRO A 349 -13.21 -2.82 -37.29
C PRO A 349 -12.58 -1.57 -37.88
N LYS A 350 -11.96 -0.73 -37.04
CA LYS A 350 -11.24 0.45 -37.49
C LYS A 350 -10.07 0.01 -38.37
N SER A 351 -10.01 0.51 -39.60
CA SER A 351 -8.88 0.31 -40.51
C SER A 351 -7.57 0.69 -39.82
N PRO A 352 -6.49 -0.10 -39.99
CA PRO A 352 -5.22 0.18 -39.33
C PRO A 352 -4.69 1.55 -39.76
N LYS A 353 -4.41 2.42 -38.77
CA LYS A 353 -3.80 3.73 -39.02
C LYS A 353 -2.42 3.51 -39.66
N ARG A 354 -2.28 3.93 -40.91
CA ARG A 354 -1.00 3.96 -41.64
C ARG A 354 -0.04 4.87 -40.87
N ARG A 355 1.04 4.31 -40.32
CA ARG A 355 2.10 5.10 -39.65
C ARG A 355 2.83 5.93 -40.70
N ALA A 356 2.93 7.24 -40.48
CA ALA A 356 3.80 8.10 -41.27
C ALA A 356 5.28 7.72 -41.06
N PRO A 357 6.13 7.77 -42.10
CA PRO A 357 7.54 7.46 -41.97
C PRO A 357 8.24 8.54 -41.14
N LYS A 358 9.16 8.11 -40.26
CA LYS A 358 9.97 9.01 -39.42
C LYS A 358 10.94 9.79 -40.31
N SER A 359 10.91 11.12 -40.26
CA SER A 359 11.91 11.99 -40.87
C SER A 359 13.22 11.92 -40.07
N SER A 360 14.33 11.66 -40.76
CA SER A 360 15.70 11.69 -40.21
C SER A 360 16.15 13.12 -39.87
N PRO A 361 17.06 13.32 -38.90
CA PRO A 361 17.51 14.64 -38.48
C PRO A 361 18.62 15.15 -39.40
N THR A 362 18.42 16.29 -40.05
CA THR A 362 19.48 17.03 -40.74
C THR A 362 20.22 17.91 -39.74
N ASN A 363 21.54 17.72 -39.69
CA ASN A 363 22.51 18.59 -39.03
C ASN A 363 22.39 20.03 -39.53
N ASN A 364 22.38 21.01 -38.62
CA ASN A 364 22.61 22.40 -38.94
C ASN A 364 23.87 22.88 -38.17
N PRO A 365 24.87 23.52 -38.81
CA PRO A 365 26.05 24.01 -38.12
C PRO A 365 25.78 25.30 -37.33
N MET A 366 26.48 25.44 -36.21
CA MET A 366 26.54 26.63 -35.36
C MET A 366 27.10 27.85 -36.09
N GLU A 367 26.49 29.02 -35.85
CA GLU A 367 27.21 30.29 -35.76
C GLU A 367 26.66 31.15 -34.60
N PRO A 368 27.46 32.07 -34.04
CA PRO A 368 27.45 32.35 -32.62
C PRO A 368 26.59 33.53 -32.18
N SER A 369 25.98 33.30 -31.02
CA SER A 369 25.53 34.23 -29.98
C SER A 369 26.11 35.66 -30.04
N THR A 370 25.23 36.64 -30.24
CA THR A 370 25.40 37.98 -29.66
C THR A 370 24.35 38.19 -28.56
N LYS A 371 24.86 38.27 -27.34
CA LYS A 371 24.14 38.74 -26.15
C LYS A 371 23.74 40.21 -26.33
N ARG A 372 22.54 40.58 -25.89
CA ARG A 372 22.42 41.80 -25.07
C ARG A 372 21.33 41.64 -24.02
N ALA A 373 21.76 41.90 -22.79
CA ALA A 373 21.02 41.70 -21.57
C ALA A 373 20.03 42.82 -21.28
N LYS A 374 19.03 42.40 -20.49
CA LYS A 374 18.09 43.12 -19.63
C LYS A 374 18.52 44.52 -19.16
N ARG A 375 17.51 45.35 -18.89
CA ARG A 375 17.45 46.10 -17.64
C ARG A 375 16.66 45.30 -16.62
#